data_AF-A0AAV8RSJ1-F1
#
_entry.id   AF-A0AAV8RSJ1-F1
#
_cell.length_a   1.000
_cell.length_b   1.000
_cell.length_c   1.000
_cell.angle_alpha   90.00
_cell.angle_beta   90.00
_cell.angle_gamma   90.00
#
_symmetry.space_group_name_H-M   'P 1'
#
loop_
_entity.id
_entity.type
_entity.pdbx_description
1 polymer ?
#
loop_
_entity_poly.entity_id
_entity_poly.type
_entity_poly.pdbx_seq_one_letter_code
_entity_poly.pdbx_strand_id
1 'polypeptide(L)' 'MLWTSSLHARFVHATEILGGNERATPKLILKLMDMKDLTLFHVKSHLQMYRIIKSTGRPAPYSLSIFNTFS' A
#
# COMPACT_ATOMS: atom_id res chain seq x y z
N MET A 1 6.62 -8.46 5.43
CA MET A 1 5.50 -9.34 5.00
C MET A 1 5.42 -9.42 3.48
N LEU A 2 4.72 -10.41 2.90
CA LEU A 2 4.54 -10.50 1.45
C LEU A 2 3.27 -9.78 0.98
N TRP A 3 3.45 -8.75 0.16
CA TRP A 3 2.41 -8.10 -0.63
C TRP A 3 2.10 -8.93 -1.88
N THR A 4 1.14 -9.83 -1.75
CA THR A 4 0.52 -10.51 -2.88
C THR A 4 -0.34 -9.54 -3.70
N SER A 5 -0.63 -9.88 -4.94
CA SER A 5 -1.49 -9.06 -5.82
C SER A 5 -2.87 -8.80 -5.19
N SER A 6 -3.44 -9.77 -4.49
CA SER A 6 -4.75 -9.62 -3.83
C SER A 6 -4.68 -8.75 -2.58
N LEU A 7 -3.59 -8.78 -1.82
CA LEU A 7 -3.37 -7.88 -0.68
C LEU A 7 -3.14 -6.45 -1.17
N HIS A 8 -2.33 -6.28 -2.21
CA HIS A 8 -2.06 -4.98 -2.82
C HIS A 8 -3.33 -4.35 -3.41
N ALA A 9 -4.17 -5.13 -4.09
CA ALA A 9 -5.44 -4.63 -4.63
C ALA A 9 -6.36 -4.06 -3.53
N ARG A 10 -6.46 -4.75 -2.38
CA ARG A 10 -7.20 -4.24 -1.21
C ARG A 10 -6.60 -2.95 -0.66
N PHE A 11 -5.28 -2.86 -0.59
CA PHE A 11 -4.59 -1.64 -0.18
C PHE A 11 -4.85 -0.46 -1.12
N VAL A 12 -4.80 -0.68 -2.44
CA VAL A 12 -5.09 0.36 -3.43
C VAL A 12 -6.55 0.83 -3.28
N HIS A 13 -7.48 -0.11 -3.17
CA HIS A 13 -8.89 0.21 -2.95
C HIS A 13 -9.13 1.01 -1.66
N ALA A 14 -8.55 0.59 -0.53
CA ALA A 14 -8.64 1.34 0.72
C ALA A 14 -8.03 2.75 0.59
N THR A 15 -6.93 2.88 -0.15
CA THR A 15 -6.28 4.18 -0.43
C THR A 15 -7.17 5.09 -1.28
N GLU A 16 -7.87 4.54 -2.27
CA GLU A 16 -8.82 5.28 -3.12
C GLU A 16 -10.02 5.76 -2.33
N ILE A 17 -10.62 4.90 -1.48
CA ILE A 17 -11.72 5.29 -0.56
C ILE A 17 -11.32 6.47 0.32
N LEU A 18 -10.06 6.51 0.77
CA LEU A 18 -9.53 7.58 1.62
C LEU A 18 -9.11 8.85 0.86
N GLY A 19 -9.44 8.96 -0.44
CA GLY A 19 -9.15 10.14 -1.24
C GLY A 19 -7.78 10.12 -1.92
N GLY A 20 -7.23 8.93 -2.14
CA GLY A 20 -5.98 8.72 -2.87
C GLY A 20 -4.72 8.78 -2.01
N ASN A 21 -3.56 8.61 -2.65
CA ASN A 21 -2.28 8.41 -1.96
C ASN A 21 -1.86 9.64 -1.12
N GLU A 22 -2.25 10.85 -1.49
CA GLU A 22 -1.93 12.08 -0.76
C GLU A 22 -2.71 12.20 0.57
N ARG A 23 -3.96 11.73 0.61
CA ARG A 23 -4.87 11.90 1.76
C ARG A 23 -4.92 10.68 2.67
N ALA A 24 -4.67 9.49 2.14
CA ALA A 24 -4.71 8.28 2.93
C ALA A 24 -3.64 8.27 4.04
N THR A 25 -4.00 7.77 5.22
CA THR A 25 -3.07 7.61 6.35
C THR A 25 -2.91 6.13 6.71
N PRO A 26 -1.73 5.69 7.21
CA PRO A 26 -1.51 4.28 7.53
C PRO A 26 -2.52 3.70 8.54
N LYS A 27 -2.95 4.51 9.51
CA LYS A 27 -3.93 4.09 10.53
C LYS A 27 -5.30 3.81 9.92
N LEU A 28 -5.77 4.67 9.03
CA LEU A 28 -7.07 4.51 8.37
C LEU A 28 -7.06 3.36 7.37
N ILE A 29 -5.97 3.20 6.61
CA ILE A 29 -5.80 2.07 5.69
C ILE A 29 -5.82 0.75 6.47
N LEU A 30 -5.06 0.65 7.56
CA LEU A 30 -5.03 -0.54 8.41
C LEU A 30 -6.44 -0.88 8.93
N LYS A 31 -7.17 0.13 9.42
CA LYS A 31 -8.54 -0.04 9.91
C LYS A 31 -9.51 -0.50 8.81
N LEU A 32 -9.37 0.00 7.59
CA LEU A 32 -10.22 -0.40 6.47
C LEU A 32 -9.89 -1.80 5.93
N MET A 33 -8.63 -2.20 5.97
CA MET A 33 -8.22 -3.52 5.50
C MET A 33 -8.62 -4.61 6.50
N ASP A 34 -8.67 -4.31 7.80
CA ASP A 34 -9.15 -5.19 8.88
C ASP A 34 -8.56 -6.62 8.83
N MET A 35 -7.25 -6.71 8.63
CA MET A 35 -6.53 -7.98 8.51
C MET A 35 -5.66 -8.23 9.75
N LYS A 36 -5.83 -9.40 10.38
CA LYS A 36 -5.14 -9.78 11.63
C LYS A 36 -3.61 -9.76 11.54
N ASP A 37 -3.06 -10.13 10.39
CA ASP A 37 -1.61 -10.22 10.18
C ASP A 37 -1.01 -8.93 9.57
N LEU A 38 -1.85 -7.92 9.33
CA LEU A 38 -1.43 -6.62 8.86
C LEU A 38 -1.18 -5.70 10.06
N THR A 39 -0.05 -5.00 10.05
CA THR A 39 0.31 -4.09 11.14
C THR A 39 0.50 -2.69 10.59
N LEU A 40 0.48 -1.71 11.48
CA LEU A 40 0.69 -0.32 11.11
C LEU A 40 2.06 -0.11 10.43
N PHE A 41 3.07 -0.88 10.83
CA PHE A 41 4.42 -0.81 10.25
C PHE A 41 4.40 -1.23 8.78
N HIS A 42 3.77 -2.37 8.47
CA HIS A 42 3.62 -2.88 7.11
C HIS A 42 2.88 -1.90 6.20
N VAL A 43 1.82 -1.27 6.71
CA VAL A 43 1.05 -0.27 5.96
C VAL A 43 1.86 1.02 5.75
N LYS A 44 2.63 1.44 6.76
CA LYS A 44 3.45 2.66 6.69
C LYS A 44 4.56 2.53 5.63
N SER A 45 5.34 1.45 5.65
CA SER A 45 6.41 1.22 4.67
C SER A 45 5.85 1.11 3.26
N HIS A 46 4.74 0.39 3.09
CA HIS A 46 4.10 0.20 1.79
C HIS A 46 3.50 1.48 1.23
N LEU A 47 2.82 2.29 2.06
CA LEU A 47 2.28 3.58 1.63
C LEU A 47 3.37 4.57 1.23
N GLN A 48 4.51 4.55 1.93
CA GLN A 48 5.67 5.38 1.58
C GLN A 48 6.19 5.03 0.18
N MET A 49 6.41 3.75 -0.10
CA MET A 49 6.85 3.29 -1.42
C MET A 49 5.80 3.57 -2.50
N TYR A 50 4.52 3.39 -2.18
CA TYR A 50 3.42 3.61 -3.12
C TYR A 50 3.36 5.06 -3.61
N ARG A 51 3.58 6.03 -2.69
CA ARG A 51 3.66 7.47 -3.03
C ARG A 51 4.83 7.78 -3.96
N ILE A 52 6.02 7.23 -3.68
CA ILE A 52 7.22 7.42 -4.51
C ILE A 52 7.01 6.86 -5.93
N ILE A 53 6.38 5.69 -6.05
CA ILE A 53 6.11 5.08 -7.35
C ILE A 53 5.05 5.89 -8.13
N LYS A 54 3.99 6.33 -7.45
CA LYS A 54 2.94 7.16 -8.08
C LYS A 54 3.45 8.53 -8.51
N SER A 55 4.38 9.14 -7.78
CA SER A 55 4.98 10.43 -8.16
C SER A 55 5.99 10.32 -9.30
N THR A 56 6.65 9.17 -9.46
CA THR A 56 7.67 8.94 -10.51
C THR A 56 7.10 8.41 -11.83
N GLY A 57 5.78 8.20 -11.93
CA GLY A 57 5.12 7.79 -13.18
C GLY A 57 5.54 6.42 -13.73
N ARG A 58 6.20 5.58 -12.94
CA ARG A 58 6.67 4.26 -13.40
C ARG A 58 5.51 3.28 -13.60
N PRO A 59 5.47 2.52 -14.71
CA PRO A 59 4.40 1.56 -14.97
C PRO A 59 4.41 0.38 -13.99
N ALA A 60 3.23 -0.20 -13.79
CA ALA A 60 2.90 -1.16 -12.75
C ALA A 60 3.56 -2.56 -12.77
N PRO A 61 4.13 -3.13 -13.86
CA PRO A 61 4.53 -4.55 -13.84
C PRO A 61 5.73 -4.86 -12.93
N TYR A 62 6.46 -3.85 -12.45
CA TYR A 62 7.56 -4.00 -11.48
C TYR A 62 7.21 -3.56 -10.05
N SER A 63 5.98 -3.11 -9.78
CA SER A 63 5.66 -2.48 -8.51
C SER A 63 5.62 -3.49 -7.36
N LEU A 64 5.03 -4.68 -7.57
CA LEU A 64 4.88 -5.72 -6.55
C LEU A 64 6.22 -6.31 -6.09
N SER A 65 7.19 -6.49 -7.00
CA SER A 65 8.52 -6.96 -6.60
C SER A 65 9.24 -5.92 -5.73
N ILE A 66 9.12 -4.64 -6.04
CA ILE A 66 9.70 -3.55 -5.22
C ILE A 66 9.03 -3.49 -3.84
N PHE A 67 7.70 -3.66 -3.76
CA PHE A 67 6.97 -3.64 -2.48
C PHE A 67 7.37 -4.77 -1.53
N ASN A 68 7.80 -5.92 -2.07
CA ASN A 68 8.24 -7.07 -1.28
C ASN A 68 9.69 -6.98 -0.80
N THR A 69 10.54 -6.16 -1.44
CA THR A 69 11.94 -5.97 -1.02
C THR A 69 12.06 -5.13 0.26
N PHE A 70 11.05 -4.31 0.58
CA PHE A 70 11.11 -3.33 1.67
C PHE A 70 9.94 -3.42 2.68
N SER A 71 9.21 -4.56 2.73
CA SER A 71 8.03 -4.78 3.60
C SER A 71 8.17 -5.85 4.68
#